data_AF-A0A959GX42-F1
#
_entry.id   AF-A0A959GX42-F1
#
_cell.length_a   1.000
_cell.length_b   1.000
_cell.length_c   1.000
_cell.angle_alpha   90.00
_cell.angle_beta   90.00
_cell.angle_gamma   90.00
#
_symmetry.space_group_name_H-M   'P 1'
#
loop_
_entity.id
_entity.type
_entity.pdbx_description
1 polymer ?
#
loop_
_entity_poly.entity_id
_entity_poly.type
_entity_poly.pdbx_seq_one_letter_code
_entity_poly.pdbx_strand_id
1 'polypeptide(L)' 'MPTEFAHIRPGDTVLDLGSGAGNDCFVARAETGPEGKVIGVDFTPAMI' A
#
# COMPACT_ATOMS: atom_id res chain seq x y z
N MET A 1 1.81 -7.04 -10.30
CA MET A 1 1.07 -6.14 -9.37
C MET A 1 1.65 -4.75 -9.46
N PRO A 2 0.92 -3.64 -9.21
CA PRO A 2 1.48 -2.28 -9.25
C PRO A 2 2.74 -2.11 -8.37
N THR A 3 2.80 -2.83 -7.25
CA THR A 3 3.95 -2.84 -6.32
C THR A 3 5.26 -3.29 -6.97
N GLU A 4 5.22 -4.19 -7.97
CA GLU A 4 6.40 -4.70 -8.68
C GLU A 4 7.15 -3.60 -9.45
N PHE A 5 6.45 -2.52 -9.82
CA PHE A 5 7.02 -1.37 -10.52
C PHE A 5 7.26 -0.17 -9.60
N ALA A 6 6.82 -0.25 -8.35
CA ALA A 6 6.93 0.83 -7.37
C ALA A 6 8.32 0.90 -6.71
N HIS A 7 9.17 -0.11 -6.93
CA HIS A 7 10.54 -0.19 -6.39
C HIS A 7 10.62 0.06 -4.87
N ILE A 8 9.63 -0.45 -4.14
CA ILE A 8 9.47 -0.27 -2.70
C ILE A 8 10.67 -0.88 -1.96
N ARG A 9 11.19 -0.15 -0.98
CA ARG A 9 12.34 -0.54 -0.16
C ARG A 9 11.92 -0.68 1.31
N PRO A 10 12.68 -1.48 2.08
CA PRO A 10 12.50 -1.51 3.54
C PRO A 10 12.61 -0.11 4.15
N GLY A 11 11.62 0.26 4.98
CA GLY A 11 11.51 1.58 5.62
C GLY A 11 10.73 2.61 4.82
N ASP A 12 10.35 2.33 3.56
CA ASP A 12 9.59 3.29 2.76
C ASP A 12 8.20 3.56 3.33
N THR A 13 7.70 4.77 3.07
CA THR A 13 6.29 5.12 3.24
C THR A 13 5.58 5.06 1.90
N VAL A 14 4.56 4.21 1.79
CA VAL A 14 3.76 4.00 0.57
C VAL A 14 2.35 4.56 0.77
N LEU A 15 1.86 5.28 -0.24
CA LEU A 15 0.48 5.76 -0.32
C LEU A 15 -0.22 5.02 -1.47
N ASP A 16 -1.27 4.27 -1.13
CA ASP A 16 -2.13 3.58 -2.08
C ASP A 16 -3.43 4.39 -2.28
N LEU A 17 -3.65 4.88 -3.50
CA LEU A 17 -4.76 5.74 -3.86
C LEU A 17 -5.82 4.94 -4.63
N GLY A 18 -7.00 4.79 -4.03
CA GLY A 18 -8.03 3.87 -4.51
C GLY A 18 -7.75 2.45 -4.01
N SER A 19 -7.37 2.31 -2.74
CA SER A 19 -6.85 1.05 -2.18
C SER A 19 -7.86 -0.10 -2.20
N GLY A 20 -9.15 0.19 -2.36
CA GLY A 20 -10.21 -0.81 -2.38
C GLY A 20 -10.14 -1.70 -1.15
N ALA A 21 -10.12 -3.02 -1.37
CA ALA A 21 -10.03 -4.00 -0.29
C ALA A 21 -8.65 -4.03 0.41
N GLY A 22 -7.67 -3.27 -0.09
CA GLY A 22 -6.33 -3.13 0.48
C GLY A 22 -5.33 -4.18 0.02
N ASN A 23 -5.59 -4.92 -1.06
CA ASN A 23 -4.68 -5.97 -1.54
C ASN A 23 -3.27 -5.44 -1.81
N ASP A 24 -3.16 -4.31 -2.51
CA ASP A 24 -1.87 -3.69 -2.81
C ASP A 24 -1.23 -3.12 -1.54
N CYS A 25 -2.01 -2.59 -0.59
CA CYS A 25 -1.52 -2.20 0.73
C CYS A 25 -0.84 -3.37 1.48
N PHE A 26 -1.40 -4.58 1.43
CA PHE A 26 -0.81 -5.75 2.10
C PHE A 26 0.48 -6.23 1.43
N VAL A 27 0.52 -6.22 0.10
CA VAL A 27 1.74 -6.53 -0.65
C VAL A 27 2.82 -5.49 -0.37
N ALA A 28 2.48 -4.20 -0.47
CA ALA A 28 3.38 -3.09 -0.12
C ALA A 28 3.86 -3.20 1.33
N ARG A 29 2.98 -3.59 2.28
CA ARG A 29 3.36 -3.77 3.69
C ARG A 29 4.46 -4.81 3.82
N ALA A 30 4.37 -5.94 3.12
CA ALA A 30 5.42 -6.96 3.14
C ALA A 30 6.75 -6.42 2.60
N GLU A 31 6.73 -5.64 1.52
CA GLU A 31 7.92 -5.06 0.89
C GLU A 31 8.57 -3.94 1.74
N THR A 32 7.76 -3.08 2.38
CA THR A 32 8.26 -1.97 3.22
C THR A 32 8.94 -2.44 4.52
N GLY A 33 8.73 -3.69 4.97
CA GLY A 33 9.35 -4.22 6.18
C GLY A 33 8.91 -3.54 7.49
N PRO A 34 9.39 -4.00 8.65
CA PRO A 34 8.86 -3.62 9.97
C PRO A 34 8.83 -2.12 10.25
N GLU A 35 9.85 -1.39 9.78
CA GLU A 35 10.00 0.06 9.96
C GLU A 35 9.24 0.90 8.93
N GLY A 36 8.72 0.27 7.88
CA GLY A 36 7.98 0.93 6.82
C GLY A 36 6.53 1.23 7.19
N LYS A 37 5.89 2.09 6.39
CA LYS A 37 4.50 2.51 6.60
C LYS A 37 3.71 2.44 5.30
N VAL A 38 2.46 1.98 5.39
CA VAL A 38 1.53 1.98 4.27
C VAL A 38 0.27 2.73 4.67
N ILE A 39 -0.19 3.62 3.81
CA ILE A 39 -1.42 4.41 3.99
C ILE A 39 -2.31 4.10 2.80
N GLY A 40 -3.44 3.43 3.05
CA GLY A 40 -4.49 3.23 2.06
C GLY A 40 -5.52 4.35 2.13
N VAL A 41 -5.92 4.88 0.98
CA VAL A 41 -7.00 5.85 0.84
C VAL A 41 -7.98 5.33 -0.21
N ASP A 42 -9.25 5.22 0.16
CA ASP A 42 -10.34 4.99 -0.78
C ASP A 42 -11.32 6.16 -0.78
N PHE A 43 -12.11 6.25 -1.85
CA PHE A 43 -13.00 7.38 -2.12
C PHE A 43 -14.47 6.95 -2.18
N THR A 44 -14.74 5.65 -2.03
CA THR A 44 -16.10 5.11 -2.12
C THR A 44 -16.62 4.71 -0.74
N PRO A 45 -17.89 5.05 -0.40
CA PRO A 45 -18.46 4.67 0.90
C PRO A 45 -18.51 3.16 1.16
N ALA A 46 -18.51 2.35 0.11
CA ALA A 46 -18.51 0.90 0.24
C ALA A 46 -17.16 0.33 0.71
N MET A 47 -16.09 1.11 0.60
CA MET A 47 -14.70 0.69 0.86
C MET A 47 -14.03 1.48 1.99
N ILE A 48 -14.80 2.34 2.69
CA ILE A 48 -14.38 3.12 3.87
C ILE A 48 -14.87 2.42 5.14
#